data_AF-A0AAV9SJF4-F1
#
_entry.id   AF-A0AAV9SJF4-F1
#
_cell.length_a   1.000
_cell.length_b   1.000
_cell.length_c   1.000
_cell.angle_alpha   90.00
_cell.angle_beta   90.00
_cell.angle_gamma   90.00
#
_symmetry.space_group_name_H-M   'P 1'
#
loop_
_entity.id
_entity.type
_entity.pdbx_description
1 polymer ?
#
loop_
_entity_poly.entity_id
_entity_poly.type
_entity_poly.pdbx_seq_one_letter_code
_entity_poly.pdbx_strand_id
1 'polypeptide(L)'
;MAMTGAGIDRHLFCLYLVSKYLGVESPFLKEVLSEPWRLSTSQTPVQQVELFDLVNHPEYISCGGGFGPVADDGYGVSYMFLAENMVNFHISCKHSCSDTDAHGFGGQIRTALHDLLHLLDPLSREPIKKEESKAEVKKDK
;
A
#
# COMPACT_ATOMS: atom_id res chain seq x y z
N MET A 1 15.35 6.59 5.63
CA MET A 1 15.53 6.25 7.06
C MET A 1 15.71 4.75 7.28
N ALA A 2 14.73 3.89 6.98
CA ALA A 2 14.88 2.44 7.21
C ALA A 2 16.05 1.80 6.43
N MET A 3 16.20 2.10 5.13
CA MET A 3 17.29 1.58 4.29
C MET A 3 18.70 2.00 4.74
N THR A 4 18.80 3.04 5.57
CA THR A 4 20.07 3.55 6.11
C THR A 4 20.28 3.12 7.57
N GLY A 5 19.55 2.11 8.04
CA GLY A 5 19.66 1.60 9.42
C GLY A 5 18.99 2.46 10.49
N ALA A 6 18.30 3.55 10.12
CA ALA A 6 17.59 4.42 11.05
C ALA A 6 16.13 4.00 11.29
N GLY A 7 15.80 2.73 11.05
CA GLY A 7 14.50 2.14 11.39
C GLY A 7 14.47 1.67 12.85
N ILE A 8 13.30 1.72 13.49
CA ILE A 8 13.18 1.46 14.94
C ILE A 8 12.89 0.00 15.29
N ASP A 9 12.20 -0.75 14.43
CA ASP A 9 11.68 -2.09 14.75
C ASP A 9 12.77 -3.07 15.16
N ARG A 10 13.88 -3.11 14.40
CA ARG A 10 15.02 -3.98 14.71
C ARG A 10 15.79 -3.52 15.95
N HIS A 11 15.80 -2.21 16.22
CA HIS A 11 16.38 -1.67 17.44
C HIS A 11 15.55 -2.06 18.67
N LEU A 12 14.23 -1.88 18.61
CA LEU A 12 13.29 -2.29 19.67
C LEU A 12 13.34 -3.81 19.90
N PHE A 13 13.42 -4.60 18.83
CA PHE A 13 13.59 -6.05 18.93
C PHE A 13 14.90 -6.44 19.64
N CYS A 14 16.00 -5.74 19.35
CA CYS A 14 17.26 -5.96 20.05
C CYS A 14 17.14 -5.65 21.55
N LEU A 15 16.51 -4.53 21.91
CA LEU A 15 16.26 -4.17 23.31
C LEU A 15 15.42 -5.23 24.02
N TYR A 16 14.41 -5.80 23.35
CA TYR A 16 13.61 -6.91 23.87
C TYR A 16 14.45 -8.17 24.12
N LEU A 17 15.31 -8.57 23.18
CA LEU A 17 16.18 -9.73 23.36
C LEU A 17 17.14 -9.54 24.55
N VAL A 18 17.72 -8.35 24.68
CA VAL A 18 18.61 -8.02 25.80
C VAL A 18 17.85 -7.99 27.13
N SER A 19 16.63 -7.45 27.17
CA SER A 19 15.83 -7.43 28.39
C SER A 19 15.48 -8.85 28.85
N LYS A 20 15.17 -9.76 27.92
CA LYS A 20 14.94 -11.18 28.23
C LYS A 20 16.20 -11.86 28.75
N TYR A 21 17.36 -11.59 28.16
CA TYR A 21 18.64 -12.13 28.64
C TYR A 21 18.96 -11.65 30.07
N LEU A 22 18.72 -10.38 30.38
CA LEU A 22 19.00 -9.80 31.70
C LEU A 22 17.90 -10.05 32.74
N GLY A 23 16.79 -10.68 32.37
CA GLY A 23 15.63 -10.88 33.25
C GLY A 23 14.91 -9.58 33.63
N VAL A 24 15.03 -8.53 32.81
CA VAL A 24 14.40 -7.22 33.03
C VAL A 24 13.07 -7.15 32.28
N GLU A 25 12.00 -6.84 33.02
CA GLU A 25 10.71 -6.52 32.43
C GLU A 25 10.62 -5.03 32.07
N SER A 26 10.13 -4.75 30.85
CA SER A 26 9.89 -3.40 30.38
C SER A 26 8.42 -3.27 29.96
N PRO A 27 7.61 -2.47 30.68
CA PRO A 27 6.23 -2.18 30.28
C PRO A 27 6.16 -1.57 28.87
N PHE A 28 7.11 -0.70 28.53
CA PHE A 28 7.21 -0.10 27.21
C PHE A 28 7.42 -1.14 26.10
N LEU A 29 8.38 -2.06 26.27
CA LEU A 29 8.63 -3.09 25.26
C LEU A 29 7.47 -4.08 25.14
N LYS A 30 6.73 -4.32 26.23
CA LYS A 30 5.53 -5.15 26.22
C LYS A 30 4.41 -4.51 25.38
N GLU A 31 4.19 -3.22 25.55
CA GLU A 31 3.17 -2.47 24.82
C GLU A 31 3.53 -2.29 23.34
N VAL A 32 4.74 -1.83 23.03
CA VAL A 32 5.14 -1.53 21.64
C VAL A 32 5.19 -2.79 20.77
N LEU A 33 5.40 -3.97 21.37
CA LEU A 33 5.45 -5.24 20.65
C LEU A 33 4.12 -6.01 20.65
N SER A 34 3.08 -5.51 21.34
CA SER A 34 1.77 -6.17 21.34
C SER A 34 0.92 -5.85 20.11
N GLU A 35 1.26 -4.80 19.36
CA GLU A 35 0.49 -4.38 18.20
C GLU A 35 0.68 -5.34 17.01
N PRO A 36 -0.41 -5.93 16.46
CA PRO A 36 -0.32 -6.84 15.33
C PRO A 36 -0.10 -6.10 14.02
N TRP A 37 0.75 -6.67 13.16
CA TRP A 37 0.94 -6.18 11.79
C TRP A 37 -0.20 -6.62 10.88
N ARG A 38 -1.34 -5.92 10.94
CA ARG A 38 -2.52 -6.23 10.11
C ARG A 38 -2.31 -6.04 8.61
N LEU A 39 -1.32 -5.25 8.21
CA LEU A 39 -0.95 -5.09 6.81
C LEU A 39 0.55 -5.38 6.66
N SER A 40 0.87 -6.55 6.13
CA SER A 40 2.25 -6.90 5.79
C SER A 40 2.43 -6.73 4.29
N THR A 41 3.38 -5.88 3.89
CA THR A 41 3.64 -5.58 2.48
C THR A 41 5.07 -5.86 2.08
N SER A 42 5.26 -6.23 0.81
CA SER A 42 6.60 -6.21 0.21
C SER A 42 6.51 -5.84 -1.26
N GLN A 43 7.51 -5.08 -1.70
CA GLN A 43 7.80 -4.91 -3.11
C GLN A 43 8.78 -6.00 -3.54
N THR A 44 8.47 -6.69 -4.63
CA THR A 44 9.49 -7.48 -5.33
C THR A 44 10.03 -6.64 -6.48
N PRO A 45 11.23 -6.05 -6.37
CA PRO A 45 11.79 -5.27 -7.45
C PRO A 45 12.10 -6.19 -8.63
N VAL A 46 11.59 -5.85 -9.81
CA VAL A 46 11.94 -6.56 -11.04
C VAL A 46 13.29 -6.03 -11.49
N GLN A 47 14.37 -6.59 -10.96
CA GLN A 47 15.74 -6.20 -11.33
C GLN A 47 16.17 -6.73 -12.71
N GLN A 48 15.33 -7.53 -13.34
CA GLN A 48 15.63 -8.19 -14.61
C GLN A 48 15.09 -7.44 -15.83
N VAL A 49 14.45 -6.27 -15.67
CA VAL A 49 13.88 -5.53 -16.82
C VAL A 49 14.97 -5.15 -17.84
N GLU A 50 16.20 -4.85 -17.40
CA GLU A 50 17.32 -4.59 -18.32
C GLU A 50 17.93 -5.85 -18.95
N LEU A 51 17.63 -7.03 -18.39
CA LEU A 51 18.14 -8.32 -18.88
C LEU A 51 17.24 -8.95 -19.95
N PHE A 52 15.98 -8.52 -20.06
CA PHE A 52 14.99 -9.08 -20.96
C PHE A 52 14.31 -7.98 -21.79
N ASP A 53 14.19 -8.18 -23.10
CA ASP A 53 13.40 -7.33 -23.98
C ASP A 53 11.91 -7.64 -23.81
N LEU A 54 11.29 -7.01 -22.81
CA LEU A 54 9.86 -7.22 -22.52
C LEU A 54 8.92 -6.62 -23.58
N VAL A 55 9.44 -5.80 -24.52
CA VAL A 55 8.65 -5.25 -25.62
C VAL A 55 8.45 -6.31 -26.70
N ASN A 56 9.53 -6.98 -27.09
CA ASN A 56 9.47 -8.02 -28.12
C ASN A 56 9.17 -9.42 -27.55
N HIS A 57 9.39 -9.63 -26.24
CA HIS A 57 9.15 -10.90 -25.54
C HIS A 57 8.28 -10.72 -24.28
N PRO A 58 7.00 -10.35 -24.43
CA PRO A 58 6.09 -10.14 -23.30
C PRO A 58 5.85 -11.40 -22.46
N GLU A 59 6.10 -12.60 -23.02
CA GLU A 59 5.97 -13.88 -22.34
C GLU A 59 6.96 -14.08 -21.18
N TYR A 60 8.02 -13.28 -21.10
CA TYR A 60 8.98 -13.32 -19.98
C TYR A 60 8.50 -12.60 -18.73
N ILE A 61 7.38 -11.87 -18.84
CA ILE A 61 6.78 -11.18 -17.70
C ILE A 61 6.21 -12.21 -16.72
N SER A 62 6.73 -12.22 -15.50
CA SER A 62 6.15 -12.96 -14.37
C SER A 62 5.40 -12.03 -13.44
N CYS A 63 4.23 -12.46 -12.97
CA CYS A 63 3.48 -11.79 -11.89
C CYS A 63 4.05 -12.11 -10.49
N GLY A 64 5.21 -12.78 -10.43
CA GLY A 64 5.94 -12.95 -9.19
C GLY A 64 5.21 -13.87 -8.21
N GLY A 65 5.46 -13.64 -6.92
CA GLY A 65 4.90 -14.44 -5.84
C GLY A 65 4.21 -13.60 -4.77
N GLY A 66 3.53 -14.30 -3.88
CA GLY A 66 2.82 -13.73 -2.75
C GLY A 66 3.11 -14.46 -1.44
N PHE A 67 2.58 -13.93 -0.36
CA PHE A 67 2.67 -14.51 0.98
C PHE A 67 1.34 -14.33 1.71
N GLY A 68 1.08 -15.18 2.70
CA GLY A 68 -0.11 -15.09 3.56
C GLY A 68 -0.02 -13.93 4.56
N PRO A 69 -1.14 -13.51 5.17
CA PRO A 69 -1.12 -12.48 6.21
C PRO A 69 -0.39 -12.97 7.46
N VAL A 70 0.26 -12.03 8.16
CA VAL A 70 0.99 -12.31 9.42
C VAL A 70 0.11 -12.18 10.67
N ALA A 71 -1.10 -11.65 10.51
CA ALA A 71 -2.14 -11.56 11.53
C ALA A 71 -3.40 -12.32 11.04
N ASP A 72 -4.21 -12.83 11.97
CA ASP A 72 -5.45 -13.53 11.63
C ASP A 72 -6.49 -12.60 10.99
N ASP A 73 -6.49 -11.34 11.41
CA ASP A 73 -7.37 -10.25 10.98
C ASP A 73 -6.68 -9.28 10.02
N GLY A 74 -5.70 -9.78 9.25
CA GLY A 74 -4.85 -8.95 8.39
C GLY A 74 -4.74 -9.41 6.94
N TYR A 75 -3.91 -8.68 6.20
CA TYR A 75 -3.60 -8.87 4.78
C TYR A 75 -2.10 -9.09 4.56
N GLY A 76 -1.79 -9.98 3.61
CA GLY A 76 -0.48 -10.06 2.97
C GLY A 76 -0.55 -9.46 1.57
N VAL A 77 0.26 -8.44 1.29
CA VAL A 77 0.23 -7.72 0.00
C VAL A 77 1.63 -7.68 -0.62
N SER A 78 1.82 -8.45 -1.69
CA SER A 78 3.00 -8.37 -2.54
C SER A 78 2.68 -7.54 -3.77
N TYR A 79 3.58 -6.65 -4.18
CA TYR A 79 3.39 -5.87 -5.40
C TYR A 79 4.66 -5.74 -6.21
N MET A 80 4.47 -5.56 -7.51
CA MET A 80 5.55 -5.39 -8.48
C MET A 80 5.18 -4.36 -9.54
N PHE A 81 6.13 -3.50 -9.86
CA PHE A 81 6.07 -2.64 -11.02
C PHE A 81 6.66 -3.40 -12.20
N LEU A 82 5.83 -3.67 -13.20
CA LEU A 82 6.16 -4.46 -14.38
C LEU A 82 6.29 -3.51 -15.57
N ALA A 83 7.50 -3.45 -16.14
CA ALA A 83 7.88 -2.48 -17.16
C ALA A 83 7.51 -1.04 -16.72
N GLU A 84 6.86 -0.27 -17.59
CA GLU A 84 6.55 1.14 -17.35
C GLU A 84 5.04 1.42 -17.15
N ASN A 85 4.17 0.45 -17.43
CA ASN A 85 2.74 0.70 -17.57
C ASN A 85 1.85 -0.23 -16.73
N MET A 86 2.43 -1.14 -15.94
CA MET A 86 1.67 -2.12 -15.19
C MET A 86 2.17 -2.26 -13.75
N VAL A 87 1.22 -2.38 -12.83
CA VAL A 87 1.48 -2.75 -11.43
C VAL A 87 0.69 -4.01 -11.14
N ASN A 88 1.37 -5.06 -10.70
CA ASN A 88 0.74 -6.29 -10.24
C ASN A 88 0.64 -6.28 -8.71
N PHE A 89 -0.51 -6.71 -8.19
CA PHE A 89 -0.74 -6.91 -6.77
C PHE A 89 -1.19 -8.36 -6.53
N HIS A 90 -0.50 -9.05 -5.62
CA HIS A 90 -0.98 -10.27 -4.99
C HIS A 90 -1.46 -9.95 -3.58
N ILE A 91 -2.74 -10.18 -3.31
CA ILE A 91 -3.38 -9.87 -2.03
C ILE A 91 -3.92 -11.17 -1.43
N SER A 92 -3.59 -11.42 -0.17
CA SER A 92 -4.09 -12.56 0.59
C SER A 92 -4.69 -12.12 1.93
N CYS A 93 -5.68 -12.87 2.40
CA CYS A 93 -6.26 -12.77 3.74
C CYS A 93 -6.72 -14.17 4.19
N LYS A 94 -7.13 -14.33 5.45
CA LYS A 94 -7.65 -15.61 5.94
C LYS A 94 -9.16 -15.68 5.78
N HIS A 95 -9.67 -16.75 5.17
CA HIS A 95 -11.12 -16.99 5.06
C HIS A 95 -11.82 -17.09 6.43
N SER A 96 -11.08 -17.40 7.49
CA SER A 96 -11.60 -17.46 8.86
C SER A 96 -11.92 -16.09 9.47
N CYS A 97 -11.46 -14.98 8.88
CA CYS A 97 -11.75 -13.63 9.34
C CYS A 97 -12.78 -12.96 8.42
N SER A 98 -14.01 -12.78 8.90
CA SER A 98 -15.10 -12.13 8.16
C SER A 98 -14.84 -10.67 7.82
N ASP A 99 -13.92 -10.03 8.54
CA ASP A 99 -13.62 -8.60 8.39
C ASP A 99 -12.59 -8.34 7.27
N THR A 100 -12.05 -9.40 6.67
CA THR A 100 -11.07 -9.31 5.58
C THR A 100 -11.61 -9.88 4.27
N ASP A 101 -11.38 -9.17 3.17
CA ASP A 101 -11.71 -9.61 1.81
C ASP A 101 -10.63 -9.14 0.83
N ALA A 102 -9.86 -10.09 0.28
CA ALA A 102 -8.78 -9.80 -0.65
C ALA A 102 -9.28 -9.11 -1.94
N HIS A 103 -10.46 -9.48 -2.45
CA HIS A 103 -10.99 -8.87 -3.68
C HIS A 103 -11.50 -7.46 -3.40
N GLY A 104 -12.26 -7.28 -2.32
CA GLY A 104 -12.72 -5.97 -1.85
C GLY A 104 -11.56 -5.02 -1.58
N PHE A 105 -10.52 -5.49 -0.87
CA PHE A 105 -9.32 -4.69 -0.60
C PHE A 105 -8.57 -4.33 -1.89
N GLY A 106 -8.44 -5.26 -2.84
CA GLY A 106 -7.89 -4.96 -4.16
C GLY A 106 -8.70 -3.90 -4.93
N GLY A 107 -10.03 -3.94 -4.82
CA GLY A 107 -10.91 -2.89 -5.33
C GLY A 107 -10.60 -1.52 -4.73
N GLN A 108 -10.38 -1.45 -3.41
CA GLN A 108 -10.03 -0.22 -2.72
C GLN A 108 -8.65 0.32 -3.13
N ILE A 109 -7.64 -0.55 -3.28
CA ILE A 109 -6.31 -0.15 -3.78
C ILE A 109 -6.44 0.48 -5.17
N ARG A 110 -7.21 -0.16 -6.08
CA ARG A 110 -7.43 0.36 -7.43
C ARG A 110 -8.07 1.76 -7.40
N THR A 111 -9.12 1.94 -6.61
CA THR A 111 -9.77 3.25 -6.45
C THR A 111 -8.79 4.29 -5.91
N ALA A 112 -8.05 3.98 -4.84
CA ALA A 112 -7.08 4.90 -4.26
C ALA A 112 -5.97 5.32 -5.24
N LEU A 113 -5.48 4.40 -6.08
CA LEU A 113 -4.50 4.73 -7.13
C LEU A 113 -5.09 5.66 -8.20
N HIS A 114 -6.34 5.45 -8.61
CA HIS A 114 -7.02 6.37 -9.53
C HIS A 114 -7.30 7.74 -8.90
N ASP A 115 -7.66 7.79 -7.62
CA ASP A 115 -7.86 9.05 -6.91
C ASP A 115 -6.56 9.84 -6.83
N LEU A 116 -5.42 9.17 -6.54
CA LEU A 116 -4.10 9.78 -6.58
C LEU A 116 -3.75 10.30 -7.98
N LEU A 117 -4.08 9.55 -9.04
CA LEU A 117 -3.86 10.01 -10.41
C LEU A 117 -4.64 11.30 -10.70
N HIS A 118 -5.93 11.34 -10.35
CA HIS A 118 -6.77 12.52 -10.55
C HIS A 118 -6.29 13.73 -9.72
N LEU A 119 -5.87 13.49 -8.47
CA LEU A 119 -5.35 14.53 -7.58
C LEU A 119 -4.02 15.14 -8.06
N LEU A 120 -3.17 14.30 -8.67
CA LEU A 120 -1.84 14.69 -9.12
C LEU A 120 -1.80 15.15 -10.59
N ASP A 121 -2.88 14.94 -11.36
CA ASP A 121 -3.00 15.42 -12.74
C ASP A 121 -2.88 16.97 -12.77
N PRO A 122 -1.87 17.53 -13.44
CA PRO A 122 -1.72 18.99 -13.55
C PRO A 122 -2.91 19.67 -14.23
N LEU A 123 -3.64 18.94 -15.08
CA LEU A 123 -4.76 19.46 -15.87
C LEU A 123 -6.09 19.52 -15.09
N SER A 124 -6.20 18.84 -13.94
CA SER A 124 -7.41 18.86 -13.10
C SER A 124 -7.53 20.13 -12.23
N ARG A 125 -6.57 21.07 -12.35
CA ARG A 125 -6.50 22.32 -11.57
C ARG A 125 -7.17 23.54 -12.20
N GLU A 126 -8.23 23.38 -13.00
CA GLU A 126 -9.05 24.55 -13.39
C GLU A 126 -10.05 24.92 -12.28
N PRO A 127 -10.12 26.19 -11.85
CA PRO A 127 -11.03 26.60 -10.78
C PRO A 127 -12.47 26.60 -11.30
N ILE A 128 -13.36 25.97 -10.53
CA ILE A 128 -14.81 26.05 -10.68
C ILE A 128 -15.22 27.53 -10.64
N LYS A 129 -15.46 28.14 -11.80
CA LYS A 129 -16.19 29.41 -11.88
C LYS A 129 -17.64 29.11 -11.48
N LYS A 130 -18.02 29.50 -10.26
CA LYS A 130 -19.43 29.65 -9.92
C LYS A 130 -20.00 30.78 -10.77
N GLU A 131 -20.72 30.45 -11.82
CA GLU A 131 -21.65 31.39 -12.43
C GLU A 131 -22.83 31.56 -11.48
N GLU A 132 -22.82 32.65 -10.72
CA GLU A 132 -24.04 33.21 -10.14
C GLU A 132 -24.95 33.66 -11.29
N SER A 133 -25.95 32.84 -11.63
CA SER A 133 -27.02 33.25 -12.53
C SER A 133 -27.80 34.39 -11.87
N LYS A 134 -27.55 35.63 -12.32
CA LYS A 134 -28.42 36.78 -12.02
C LYS A 134 -29.82 36.48 -12.55
N ALA A 135 -30.79 36.47 -11.64
CA ALA A 135 -32.20 36.45 -11.98
C ALA A 135 -32.55 37.70 -12.80
N GLU A 136 -32.91 37.53 -14.07
CA GLU A 136 -33.51 38.60 -14.86
C GLU A 136 -34.97 38.79 -14.44
N VAL A 137 -35.21 39.96 -13.84
CA VAL A 137 -36.52 40.54 -13.56
C VAL A 137 -37.25 40.78 -14.88
N LYS A 138 -38.33 40.01 -15.13
CA LYS A 138 -39.30 40.36 -16.19
C LYS A 138 -40.02 41.65 -15.80
N LYS A 139 -39.77 42.72 -16.55
CA LYS A 139 -40.53 43.97 -16.53
C LYS A 139 -41.85 43.81 -17.28
N ASP A 140 -42.88 44.46 -16.74
CA ASP A 140 -44.24 44.60 -17.26
C ASP A 140 -44.33 45.02 -18.73
N LYS A 141 -45.28 44.40 -19.44
CA LYS A 141 -46.31 45.08 -20.25
C LYS A 141 -47.44 44.13 -20.60
#